data_AF-A0A2N2S0L0-F1
#
_entry.id   AF-A0A2N2S0L0-F1
#
_cell.length_a   1.000
_cell.length_b   1.000
_cell.length_c   1.000
_cell.angle_alpha   90.00
_cell.angle_beta   90.00
_cell.angle_gamma   90.00
#
_symmetry.space_group_name_H-M   'P 1'
#
loop_
_entity.id
_entity.type
_entity.pdbx_description
1 polymer ?
#
loop_
_entity_poly.entity_id
_entity_poly.type
_entity_poly.pdbx_seq_one_letter_code
_entity_poly.pdbx_strand_id
1 'polypeptide(L)' 'MSKKVLIVDDEPNIVISLEFLMKKEGFAVAVANDGEEALAK' A
#
# COMPACT_ATOMS: atom_id res chain seq x y z
N MET A 1 7.74 -7.00 -15.45
CA MET A 1 7.51 -7.29 -14.02
C MET A 1 6.97 -6.03 -13.38
N SER A 2 5.70 -6.00 -12.97
CA SER A 2 5.19 -4.90 -12.14
C SER A 2 5.82 -5.05 -10.75
N LYS A 3 6.44 -3.99 -10.23
CA LYS A 3 7.01 -4.01 -8.88
C LYS A 3 5.85 -3.99 -7.87
N LYS A 4 5.94 -4.80 -6.82
CA LYS A 4 4.97 -4.82 -5.72
C LYS A 4 5.39 -3.78 -4.67
N VAL A 5 4.45 -2.95 -4.23
CA VAL A 5 4.62 -1.93 -3.18
C VAL A 5 3.70 -2.30 -2.02
N LEU A 6 4.24 -2.33 -0.80
CA LEU A 6 3.47 -2.45 0.44
C LEU A 6 3.41 -1.08 1.10
N ILE A 7 2.20 -0.56 1.30
CA ILE A 7 1.93 0.68 2.04
C ILE A 7 1.55 0.27 3.47
N VAL A 8 2.20 0.89 4.46
CA VAL A 8 1.95 0.62 5.88
C VAL A 8 1.67 1.95 6.57
N ASP A 9 0.42 2.20 6.91
CA ASP A 9 -0.03 3.47 7.51
C ASP A 9 -1.41 3.25 8.16
N ASP A 10 -1.62 3.76 9.38
CA ASP A 10 -2.86 3.61 10.14
C ASP A 10 -3.91 4.67 9.79
N GLU A 11 -3.56 5.70 9.01
CA GLU A 11 -4.48 6.74 8.54
C GLU A 11 -5.13 6.38 7.18
N PRO A 12 -6.44 6.06 7.14
CA PRO A 12 -7.08 5.56 5.90
C PRO A 12 -7.03 6.56 4.74
N ASN A 13 -7.07 7.86 5.03
CA ASN A 13 -7.05 8.91 4.02
C ASN A 13 -5.69 8.98 3.29
N ILE A 14 -4.60 8.68 4.00
CA ILE A 14 -3.24 8.64 3.44
C ILE A 14 -3.10 7.39 2.57
N VAL A 15 -3.51 6.23 3.10
CA VAL A 15 -3.52 4.94 2.39
C VAL A 15 -4.25 5.05 1.05
N ILE A 16 -5.47 5.58 1.03
CA ILE A 16 -6.28 5.72 -0.20
C ILE A 16 -5.55 6.58 -1.23
N SER A 17 -4.97 7.70 -0.80
CA SER A 17 -4.26 8.63 -1.67
C SER A 17 -3.03 7.97 -2.30
N LEU A 18 -2.22 7.28 -1.50
CA LEU A 18 -1.02 6.58 -1.95
C LEU A 18 -1.36 5.38 -2.84
N GLU A 19 -2.36 4.58 -2.47
CA GLU A 19 -2.80 3.42 -3.26
C GLU A 19 -3.25 3.85 -4.66
N PHE A 20 -4.04 4.92 -4.76
CA PHE A 20 -4.46 5.48 -6.04
C PHE A 20 -3.27 5.89 -6.92
N LEU A 21 -2.31 6.64 -6.36
CA LEU A 21 -1.12 7.09 -7.07
C LEU A 21 -0.27 5.92 -7.55
N MET A 22 -0.01 4.93 -6.68
CA MET A 22 0.82 3.77 -7.02
C MET A 22 0.15 2.87 -8.07
N LYS A 23 -1.16 2.64 -7.97
CA LYS A 23 -1.91 1.89 -9.01
C LYS A 23 -1.90 2.62 -10.34
N LYS A 24 -2.03 3.95 -10.35
CA LYS A 24 -1.97 4.78 -11.57
C LYS A 24 -0.62 4.66 -12.28
N GLU A 25 0.48 4.55 -11.53
CA GLU A 25 1.83 4.33 -12.07
C GLU A 25 2.10 2.86 -12.47
N GLY A 26 1.12 1.97 -12.32
CA GLY A 26 1.20 0.57 -12.78
C GLY A 26 1.88 -0.39 -11.78
N PHE A 27 2.01 0.02 -10.51
CA PHE A 27 2.50 -0.86 -9.46
C PHE A 27 1.40 -1.81 -8.95
N ALA A 28 1.80 -3.00 -8.52
CA ALA A 28 0.96 -3.87 -7.73
C ALA A 28 1.00 -3.38 -6.27
N VAL A 29 -0.14 -3.04 -5.69
CA VAL A 29 -0.20 -2.42 -4.36
C VAL A 29 -0.81 -3.38 -3.35
N ALA A 30 -0.18 -3.48 -2.18
CA ALA A 30 -0.75 -4.07 -0.98
C ALA A 30 -0.75 -3.01 0.12
N VAL A 31 -1.72 -3.10 1.03
CA VAL A 31 -1.90 -2.18 2.16
C VAL A 31 -1.86 -2.98 3.45
N ALA A 32 -1.27 -2.42 4.49
CA ALA A 32 -1.41 -2.85 5.88
C ALA A 32 -1.68 -1.64 6.77
N ASN A 33 -2.55 -1.78 7.77
CA ASN A 33 -2.95 -0.68 8.65
C ASN A 33 -2.17 -0.65 9.97
N ASP A 34 -1.33 -1.66 10.20
CA ASP A 34 -0.46 -1.76 11.37
C ASP A 34 0.78 -2.60 11.05
N GLY A 35 1.70 -2.68 12.01
CA GLY A 35 2.96 -3.40 11.86
C GLY A 35 2.79 -4.92 11.79
N GLU A 36 1.81 -5.51 12.47
CA GLU A 36 1.58 -6.95 12.46
C GLU A 36 1.01 -7.40 11.12
N GLU A 37 0.02 -6.68 10.59
CA GLU A 37 -0.53 -6.88 9.25
C GLU A 37 0.58 -6.71 8.19
N ALA A 38 1.47 -5.72 8.35
CA ALA A 38 2.57 -5.48 7.42
C ALA A 38 3.57 -6.63 7.37
N LEU A 39 3.95 -7.16 8.53
CA LEU A 39 4.86 -8.30 8.62
C LEU A 39 4.26 -9.60 8.05
N ALA A 40 2.93 -9.70 7.97
CA ALA A 40 2.22 -10.85 7.42
C ALA A 40 2.01 -10.82 5.89
N LYS A 41 2.38 -9.72 5.18
CA LYS A 41 2.11 -9.49 3.73
C LYS A 41 3.28 -9.72 2.79
#